data_AF-A0A1I4N1J0-F1
#
_entry.id   AF-A0A1I4N1J0-F1
#
_cell.length_a   1.000
_cell.length_b   1.000
_cell.length_c   1.000
_cell.angle_alpha   90.00
_cell.angle_beta   90.00
_cell.angle_gamma   90.00
#
_symmetry.space_group_name_H-M   'P 1'
#
loop_
_entity.id
_entity.type
_entity.pdbx_description
1 polymer ?
#
loop_
_entity_poly.entity_id
_entity_poly.type
_entity_poly.pdbx_seq_one_letter_code
_entity_poly.pdbx_strand_id
1 'polypeptide(L)'
;MKEVLINIGSIVEVEHHGEVGNYLITGKRVIHFKTMKAWDYYSVPYPEGGKRDKEGKDDNGFYFNHPDIDKIIHVCKVKINDQ
;
A
#
# COMPACT_ATOMS: atom_id res chain seq x y z
N MET A 1 9.88 -5.75 -17.87
CA MET A 1 10.81 -5.58 -16.73
C MET A 1 10.24 -6.32 -15.53
N LYS A 2 11.08 -6.91 -14.65
CA LYS A 2 10.61 -7.43 -13.35
C LYS A 2 10.40 -6.24 -12.42
N GLU A 3 9.25 -5.58 -12.55
CA GLU A 3 8.87 -4.51 -11.65
C GLU A 3 8.40 -5.12 -10.33
N VAL A 4 9.29 -5.12 -9.33
CA VAL A 4 9.06 -5.73 -8.02
C VAL A 4 8.18 -4.81 -7.19
N LEU A 5 6.88 -5.04 -7.29
CA LEU A 5 5.87 -4.39 -6.44
C LEU A 5 6.16 -4.62 -4.96
N ILE A 6 5.88 -3.60 -4.15
CA ILE A 6 6.12 -3.63 -2.72
C ILE A 6 5.20 -4.70 -2.07
N ASN A 7 5.74 -5.39 -1.06
CA ASN A 7 5.01 -6.43 -0.33
C ASN A 7 4.03 -5.82 0.68
N ILE A 8 2.90 -6.50 0.89
CA ILE A 8 1.99 -6.20 2.01
C ILE A 8 2.76 -6.33 3.33
N GLY A 9 2.49 -5.44 4.28
CA GLY A 9 3.25 -5.28 5.52
C GLY A 9 4.47 -4.35 5.41
N SER A 10 4.69 -3.72 4.25
CA SER A 10 5.71 -2.68 4.07
C SER A 10 5.17 -1.31 4.50
N ILE A 11 6.07 -0.43 4.94
CA ILE A 11 5.75 0.93 5.37
C ILE A 11 6.36 1.91 4.37
N VAL A 12 5.57 2.87 3.93
CA VAL A 12 5.97 3.89 2.93
C VAL A 12 5.51 5.28 3.37
N GLU A 13 6.22 6.28 2.90
CA GLU A 13 5.94 7.71 3.03
C GLU A 13 5.24 8.17 1.74
N VAL A 14 4.07 8.80 1.86
CA VAL A 14 3.19 9.20 0.75
C VAL A 14 2.49 10.51 1.13
N GLU A 15 2.35 11.44 0.18
CA GLU A 15 1.46 12.59 0.33
C GLU A 15 -0.02 12.19 0.16
N HIS A 16 -0.85 12.46 1.18
CA HIS A 16 -2.28 12.25 1.15
C HIS A 16 -3.01 13.51 1.65
N HIS A 17 -3.94 14.05 0.85
CA HIS A 17 -4.64 15.31 1.14
C HIS A 17 -3.74 16.53 1.43
N GLY A 18 -2.51 16.56 0.92
CA GLY A 18 -1.54 17.63 1.15
C GLY A 18 -0.67 17.44 2.40
N GLU A 19 -0.81 16.32 3.12
CA GLU A 19 0.03 15.94 4.25
C GLU A 19 0.87 14.70 3.90
N VAL A 20 2.19 14.79 4.08
CA VAL A 20 3.10 13.64 3.92
C VAL A 20 3.05 12.78 5.18
N GLY A 21 2.65 11.52 5.04
CA GLY A 21 2.41 10.61 6.16
C GLY A 21 3.04 9.23 5.96
N ASN A 22 3.20 8.49 7.06
CA ASN A 22 3.63 7.10 7.04
C ASN A 22 2.42 6.17 6.99
N TYR A 23 2.43 5.27 6.00
CA TYR A 23 1.31 4.37 5.73
C TYR A 23 1.77 2.92 5.60
N LEU A 24 1.00 2.02 6.22
CA LEU A 24 1.19 0.58 6.14
C LEU A 24 0.41 0.02 4.96
N ILE A 25 1.11 -0.61 4.02
CA ILE A 25 0.49 -1.30 2.88
C ILE A 25 -0.20 -2.56 3.40
N THR A 26 -1.54 -2.55 3.43
CA THR A 26 -2.39 -3.68 3.88
C THR A 26 -2.98 -4.46 2.71
N GLY A 27 -3.17 -3.81 1.56
CA GLY A 27 -3.58 -4.43 0.32
C GLY A 27 -2.76 -3.92 -0.87
N LYS A 28 -2.74 -4.69 -1.96
CA LYS A 28 -2.23 -4.21 -3.25
C LYS A 28 -3.19 -4.60 -4.36
N ARG A 29 -3.62 -3.61 -5.13
CA ARG A 29 -4.44 -3.77 -6.33
C ARG A 29 -3.51 -3.73 -7.53
N VAL A 30 -3.18 -4.92 -8.02
CA VAL A 30 -2.23 -5.11 -9.12
C VAL A 30 -2.95 -5.76 -10.28
N ILE A 31 -3.22 -5.00 -11.34
CA ILE A 31 -3.73 -5.56 -12.59
C ILE A 31 -3.16 -4.71 -13.71
N HIS A 32 -2.09 -5.13 -14.44
CA HIS A 32 -1.64 -4.56 -15.73
C HIS A 32 -2.24 -5.43 -16.85
N PHE A 33 -3.50 -5.20 -17.25
CA PHE A 33 -4.16 -6.01 -18.31
C PHE A 33 -5.03 -5.15 -19.28
N LYS A 34 -4.69 -4.77 -20.53
CA LYS A 34 -3.52 -4.95 -21.44
C LYS A 34 -2.38 -5.81 -20.91
N THR A 35 -1.49 -5.39 -20.02
CA THR A 35 -0.85 -4.10 -19.66
C THR A 35 -1.64 -2.78 -19.40
N MET A 36 -2.84 -2.79 -18.80
CA MET A 36 -3.52 -1.58 -18.23
C MET A 36 -3.40 -1.57 -16.71
N LYS A 37 -2.50 -0.79 -16.05
CA LYS A 37 -2.10 -1.03 -14.63
C LYS A 37 -2.89 -0.20 -13.64
N ALA A 38 -3.71 -0.90 -12.85
CA ALA A 38 -3.79 -0.62 -11.42
C ALA A 38 -2.47 -1.10 -10.79
N TRP A 39 -1.80 -0.19 -10.09
CA TRP A 39 -0.55 -0.36 -9.36
C TRP A 39 -0.70 0.31 -7.99
N ASP A 40 -1.87 0.07 -7.42
CA ASP A 40 -2.43 0.85 -6.35
C ASP A 40 -2.21 0.07 -5.06
N TYR A 41 -1.70 0.72 -4.02
CA TYR A 41 -1.61 0.14 -2.69
C TYR A 41 -2.79 0.63 -1.89
N TYR A 42 -3.51 -0.31 -1.28
CA TYR A 42 -4.45 0.04 -0.21
C TYR A 42 -3.66 0.09 1.08
N SER A 43 -3.72 1.23 1.75
CA SER A 43 -2.91 1.48 2.95
C SER A 43 -3.70 2.21 4.02
N VAL A 44 -3.24 2.07 5.25
CA VAL A 44 -3.79 2.69 6.45
C VAL A 44 -2.69 3.45 7.19
N PRO A 45 -3.01 4.50 7.97
CA PRO A 45 -2.04 5.22 8.81
C PRO A 45 -1.20 4.27 9.67
N TYR A 46 0.10 4.54 9.76
CA TYR A 46 1.01 3.82 10.63
C TYR A 46 1.58 4.75 11.71
N PRO A 47 1.48 4.39 13.01
CA PRO A 47 1.20 3.05 13.54
C PRO A 47 -0.28 2.74 13.86
N GLU A 48 -1.23 3.63 13.58
CA GLU A 48 -2.62 3.55 14.07
C GLU A 48 -3.41 2.35 13.52
N GLY A 49 -3.11 1.92 12.29
CA GLY A 49 -3.81 0.84 11.60
C GLY A 49 -5.18 1.22 11.03
N GLY A 50 -5.89 0.21 10.55
CA GLY A 50 -7.22 0.36 9.96
C GLY A 50 -8.31 0.54 11.02
N LYS A 51 -9.14 1.56 10.83
CA LYS A 51 -10.34 1.84 11.62
C LYS A 51 -11.57 1.48 10.79
N ARG A 52 -12.63 1.05 11.48
CA ARG A 52 -13.93 0.79 10.88
C ARG A 52 -15.01 1.62 11.54
N ASP A 53 -15.98 2.04 10.73
CA ASP A 53 -17.17 2.72 11.20
C ASP A 53 -18.14 1.76 11.92
N LYS A 54 -19.28 2.29 12.36
CA LYS A 54 -20.32 1.49 13.04
C LYS A 54 -21.05 0.50 12.12
N GLU A 55 -20.91 0.64 10.81
CA GLU A 55 -21.47 -0.26 9.79
C GLU A 55 -20.45 -1.32 9.33
N GLY A 56 -19.21 -1.24 9.83
CA GLY A 56 -18.11 -2.16 9.51
C GLY A 56 -17.32 -1.81 8.24
N LYS A 57 -17.52 -0.62 7.66
CA LYS A 57 -16.76 -0.11 6.51
C LYS A 57 -15.44 0.48 6.98
N ASP A 58 -14.42 0.41 6.13
CA ASP A 58 -13.11 1.00 6.45
C ASP A 58 -13.17 2.54 6.37
N ASP A 59 -12.74 3.21 7.44
CA ASP A 59 -13.00 4.64 7.73
C ASP A 59 -11.78 5.54 7.43
N ASN A 60 -10.57 4.98 7.46
CA ASN A 60 -9.31 5.74 7.37
C ASN A 60 -8.26 5.17 6.40
N GLY A 61 -8.61 4.17 5.58
CA GLY A 61 -7.71 3.60 4.58
C GLY A 61 -8.02 4.08 3.17
N PHE A 62 -6.98 4.28 2.36
CA PHE A 62 -7.09 4.85 1.02
C PHE A 62 -6.21 4.10 0.00
N TYR A 63 -6.40 4.43 -1.27
CA TYR A 63 -5.61 3.92 -2.39
C TYR A 63 -4.68 5.01 -2.93
N PHE A 64 -3.41 4.67 -3.18
CA PHE A 64 -2.44 5.50 -3.89
C PHE A 64 -1.63 4.65 -4.89
N ASN A 65 -1.06 5.26 -5.92
CA ASN A 65 -0.30 4.56 -6.96
C ASN A 65 1.18 4.41 -6.57
N HIS A 66 1.87 3.41 -7.10
CA HIS A 66 3.30 3.23 -6.86
C HIS A 66 4.20 4.47 -7.13
N PRO A 67 3.94 5.33 -8.14
CA PRO A 67 4.69 6.57 -8.35
C PRO A 67 4.46 7.65 -7.29
N ASP A 68 3.37 7.55 -6.51
CA ASP A 68 3.00 8.51 -5.46
C ASP A 68 3.77 8.25 -4.14
N ILE A 69 4.76 7.32 -4.16
CA ILE A 69 5.59 6.97 -3.00
C ILE A 69 6.84 7.84 -2.99
N ASP A 70 6.88 8.78 -2.04
CA ASP A 70 8.05 9.63 -1.79
C ASP A 70 9.24 8.79 -1.29
N LYS A 71 8.97 7.84 -0.39
CA LYS A 71 10.03 7.06 0.26
C LYS A 71 9.54 5.71 0.78
N ILE A 72 10.39 4.70 0.65
CA ILE A 72 10.15 3.38 1.26
C ILE A 72 10.85 3.32 2.61
N ILE A 73 10.09 3.25 3.70
CA ILE A 73 10.58 3.24 5.08
C ILE A 73 10.96 1.82 5.50
N HIS A 74 10.12 0.84 5.17
CA HIS A 74 10.36 -0.57 5.47
C HIS A 74 9.82 -1.47 4.35
N VAL A 75 10.63 -2.43 3.89
CA VAL A 75 10.19 -3.48 2.96
C VAL A 75 10.01 -4.79 3.71
N CYS A 76 8.77 -5.28 3.76
CA CYS A 76 8.46 -6.62 4.25
C CYS A 76 9.10 -7.66 3.32
N LYS A 77 9.98 -8.51 3.86
CA LYS A 77 10.67 -9.58 3.12
C LYS A 77 9.87 -10.88 3.22
N VAL A 78 9.00 -11.13 2.24
CA VAL A 78 8.33 -12.43 2.10
C VAL A 78 9.36 -13.48 1.68
N LYS A 79 9.65 -14.44 2.58
CA LYS A 79 10.35 -15.66 2.20
C LYS A 79 9.35 -16.58 1.49
N ILE A 80 9.52 -16.75 0.19
CA ILE A 80 8.89 -17.86 -0.52
C ILE A 80 9.74 -19.09 -0.16
N ASN A 81 9.17 -20.03 0.58
CA ASN A 81 9.74 -21.36 0.67
C ASN A 81 9.35 -22.07 -0.63
N ASP A 82 10.31 -22.30 -1.52
CA ASP A 82 10.12 -23.23 -2.64
C ASP A 82 9.78 -24.62 -2.09
N GLN A 83 8.68 -25.20 -2.58
CA GLN A 83 8.26 -26.59 -2.40
C GLN A 83 8.10 -27.24 -3.78
#